data_AF-A0A6V7IIP2-F1
#
_entry.id   AF-A0A6V7IIP2-F1
#
_cell.length_a   1.000
_cell.length_b   1.000
_cell.length_c   1.000
_cell.angle_alpha   90.00
_cell.angle_beta   90.00
_cell.angle_gamma   90.00
#
_symmetry.space_group_name_H-M   'P 1'
#
loop_
_entity.id
_entity.type
_entity.pdbx_description
1 polymer ?
#
loop_
_entity_poly.entity_id
_entity_poly.type
_entity_poly.pdbx_seq_one_letter_code
_entity_poly.pdbx_strand_id
1 'polypeptide(L)' 'GDSGGPLQIEGPDGRWILIGTVSHGINCAAPFLPGVYMRTTWFKPWLHTITGV' A
#
# COMPACT_ATOMS: atom_id res chain seq x y z
N GLY A 1 -8.17 12.29 5.41
CA GLY A 1 -8.68 11.11 4.72
C GLY A 1 -7.48 10.48 4.05
N ASP A 2 -7.31 9.18 4.21
CA ASP A 2 -5.99 8.56 4.02
C ASP A 2 -5.88 7.75 2.71
N SER A 3 -6.98 7.61 1.97
CA SER A 3 -7.05 6.89 0.69
C SER A 3 -5.99 7.37 -0.31
N GLY A 4 -5.27 6.42 -0.91
CA GLY A 4 -4.11 6.65 -1.78
C GLY A 4 -2.78 6.81 -1.04
N GLY A 5 -2.80 7.00 0.29
CA GLY A 5 -1.60 7.12 1.11
C GLY A 5 -0.76 5.83 1.17
N PRO A 6 0.54 5.94 1.47
CA PRO A 6 1.45 4.80 1.40
C PRO A 6 1.35 3.89 2.63
N LEU A 7 1.38 2.57 2.41
CA LEU A 7 1.72 1.57 3.42
C LEU A 7 3.16 1.12 3.16
N GLN A 8 4.05 1.37 4.12
CA GLN A 8 5.47 1.12 3.99
C GLN A 8 5.98 0.17 5.08
N ILE A 9 7.03 -0.57 4.75
CA ILE A 9 7.83 -1.33 5.71
C ILE A 9 9.29 -0.93 5.58
N GLU A 10 10.01 -0.91 6.69
CA GLU A 10 11.47 -0.73 6.68
C GLU A 10 12.13 -2.08 6.34
N GLY A 11 13.01 -2.06 5.34
CA GLY A 11 13.79 -3.23 4.93
C GLY A 11 14.97 -3.49 5.87
N PRO A 12 15.62 -4.67 5.76
CA PRO A 12 16.79 -5.00 6.57
C PRO A 12 17.99 -4.05 6.40
N ASP A 13 18.01 -3.28 5.32
CA ASP A 13 19.02 -2.29 4.99
C ASP A 13 18.63 -0.84 5.37
N GLY A 14 17.55 -0.67 6.14
CA GLY A 14 17.04 0.63 6.59
C GLY A 14 16.30 1.42 5.50
N ARG A 15 16.10 0.85 4.30
CA ARG A 15 15.32 1.50 3.23
C ARG A 15 13.83 1.21 3.37
N TRP A 16 13.01 2.22 3.20
CA TRP A 16 11.56 2.09 3.20
C TRP A 16 11.04 1.56 1.87
N ILE A 17 10.17 0.56 1.92
CA ILE A 17 9.58 -0.11 0.76
C ILE A 17 8.07 0.12 0.76
N LEU A 18 7.53 0.63 -0.35
CA LEU A 18 6.08 0.75 -0.55
C LEU A 18 5.47 -0.62 -0.85
N ILE A 19 4.64 -1.13 0.07
CA ILE A 19 3.99 -2.45 -0.08
C ILE A 19 2.51 -2.36 -0.43
N GLY A 20 1.88 -1.21 -0.19
CA GLY A 20 0.50 -0.97 -0.59
C GLY A 20 0.11 0.49 -0.54
N THR A 21 -1.11 0.78 -1.00
CA THR A 21 -1.76 2.09 -0.83
C THR A 21 -3.11 1.91 -0.14
N VAL A 22 -3.50 2.87 0.70
CA VAL A 22 -4.78 2.85 1.41
C VAL A 22 -5.91 2.81 0.38
N SER A 23 -6.79 1.81 0.45
CA SER A 23 -7.96 1.72 -0.41
C SER A 23 -9.21 2.18 0.36
N HIS A 24 -9.70 1.35 1.28
CA HIS A 24 -10.92 1.61 2.04
C HIS A 24 -10.96 0.81 3.36
N GLY A 25 -12.01 1.02 4.14
CA GLY A 25 -12.40 0.21 5.29
C GLY A 25 -13.91 0.29 5.48
N ILE A 26 -14.50 -0.67 6.19
CA ILE A 26 -15.94 -0.62 6.52
C ILE A 26 -16.21 0.45 7.59
N ASN A 27 -15.28 0.59 8.54
CA ASN A 27 -15.21 1.64 9.55
C ASN A 27 -13.72 2.03 9.73
N CYS A 28 -13.44 3.05 10.53
CA CYS A 28 -12.07 3.43 10.91
C CYS A 28 -11.74 2.92 12.33
N ALA A 29 -10.60 2.23 12.48
CA ALA A 29 -10.09 1.73 13.77
C ALA A 29 -11.06 0.82 14.56
N ALA A 30 -11.99 0.15 13.87
CA ALA A 30 -12.94 -0.75 14.52
C ALA A 30 -12.32 -2.15 14.75
N PRO A 31 -12.57 -2.78 15.91
CA PRO A 31 -12.14 -4.15 16.18
C PRO A 31 -12.62 -5.11 15.08
N PHE A 32 -11.75 -6.05 14.70
CA PHE A 32 -12.03 -7.09 13.70
C PHE A 32 -12.36 -6.59 12.27
N LEU A 33 -12.25 -5.28 12.02
CA LEU A 33 -12.47 -4.66 10.71
C LEU A 33 -11.17 -3.97 10.25
N PRO A 34 -10.20 -4.73 9.71
CA PRO A 34 -8.93 -4.17 9.26
C PRO A 34 -9.12 -3.26 8.03
N GLY A 35 -8.17 -2.34 7.84
CA GLY A 35 -8.08 -1.56 6.61
C GLY A 35 -7.73 -2.45 5.42
N VAL A 36 -8.29 -2.13 4.26
CA VAL A 36 -8.02 -2.79 2.99
C VAL A 36 -7.08 -1.90 2.17
N TYR A 37 -6.01 -2.52 1.64
CA TYR A 37 -4.96 -1.85 0.89
C TYR A 37 -4.80 -2.49 -0.49
N MET A 38 -4.49 -1.68 -1.50
CA MET A 38 -4.06 -2.19 -2.79
C MET A 38 -2.66 -2.79 -2.65
N ARG A 39 -2.42 -4.00 -3.17
CA ARG A 39 -1.12 -4.68 -3.08
C ARG A 39 -0.15 -4.19 -4.15
N THR A 40 0.77 -3.29 -3.84
CA THR A 40 1.70 -2.67 -4.80
C THR A 40 2.52 -3.71 -5.58
N THR A 41 2.97 -4.78 -4.93
CA THR A 41 3.79 -5.83 -5.57
C THR A 41 3.07 -6.55 -6.71
N TRP A 42 1.74 -6.69 -6.64
CA TRP A 42 0.96 -7.30 -7.72
C TRP A 42 0.92 -6.42 -8.98
N PHE A 43 0.85 -5.11 -8.78
CA PHE A 43 0.72 -4.13 -9.86
C PHE A 43 2.08 -3.64 -10.39
N LYS A 44 3.19 -4.06 -9.79
CA LYS A 44 4.53 -3.64 -10.18
C LYS A 44 4.80 -3.79 -11.69
N PRO A 45 4.46 -4.91 -12.38
CA PRO A 45 4.64 -5.00 -13.83
C PRO A 45 3.85 -3.95 -14.60
N TRP A 46 2.59 -3.71 -14.22
CA TRP A 46 1.77 -2.67 -14.86
C TRP A 46 2.33 -1.27 -14.61
N LEU A 47 2.76 -0.96 -13.38
CA LEU A 47 3.40 0.31 -13.06
C LEU A 47 4.62 0.54 -13.96
N HIS A 48 5.51 -0.45 -14.10
CA HIS A 48 6.67 -0.38 -15.00
C HIS A 48 6.27 -0.07 -16.44
N THR A 49 5.17 -0.66 -16.95
CA THR A 49 4.72 -0.40 -18.34
C THR A 49 4.26 1.04 -18.58
N ILE A 50 3.81 1.74 -17.53
CA ILE A 50 3.27 3.10 -17.64
C ILE A 50 4.32 4.15 -17.28
N THR A 51 5.10 3.92 -16.23
CA THR A 51 6.01 4.92 -15.68
C THR A 51 7.47 4.72 -16.08
N GLY A 52 7.85 3.50 -16.48
CA GLY A 52 9.25 3.13 -16.73
C GLY A 52 10.14 3.07 -15.48
N VAL A 53 9.57 3.27 -14.29
CA VAL A 53 10.24 3.13 -12.98
C VAL A 53 10.09 1.72 -12.48
#